data_AF-A0A2V2N0K3-F1
#
_entry.id   AF-A0A2V2N0K3-F1
#
_cell.length_a   1.000
_cell.length_b   1.000
_cell.length_c   1.000
_cell.angle_alpha   90.00
_cell.angle_beta   90.00
_cell.angle_gamma   90.00
#
_symmetry.space_group_name_H-M   'P 1'
#
loop_
_entity.id
_entity.type
_entity.pdbx_description
1 polymer ?
#
loop_
_entity_poly.entity_id
_entity_poly.type
_entity_poly.pdbx_seq_one_letter_code
_entity_poly.pdbx_strand_id
1 'polypeptide(L)'
;MGRPEILKFTPFDRLTDDELREAMLMHIKMGYILKFPGKSKDADEVVRDIVNKLSIEDMKKIHPDTFFTNKPGSERPRNPYELAIELIGE
;
A
#
# COMPACT_ATOMS: atom_id res chain seq x y z
N MET A 1 -25.30 0.63 22.64
CA MET A 1 -24.19 0.24 21.75
C MET A 1 -23.20 1.38 21.71
N GLY A 2 -21.98 1.19 22.24
CA GLY A 2 -20.93 2.22 22.17
C GLY A 2 -20.51 2.43 20.73
N ARG A 3 -20.37 3.69 20.30
CA ARG A 3 -19.84 4.01 18.97
C ARG A 3 -18.43 3.43 18.87
N PRO A 4 -18.06 2.74 17.77
CA PRO A 4 -16.67 2.31 17.59
C PRO A 4 -15.80 3.56 17.70
N GLU A 5 -14.81 3.51 18.58
CA GLU A 5 -13.77 4.54 18.65
C GLU A 5 -13.22 4.68 17.24
N ILE A 6 -13.36 5.87 16.67
CA ILE A 6 -12.73 6.20 15.40
C ILE A 6 -11.24 6.14 15.71
N LEU A 7 -10.61 5.02 15.33
CA LEU A 7 -9.15 4.87 15.32
C LEU A 7 -8.61 6.14 14.69
N LYS A 8 -7.81 6.89 15.45
CA LYS A 8 -7.23 8.17 15.02
C LYS A 8 -6.62 7.93 13.64
N PHE A 9 -7.20 8.57 12.62
CA PHE A 9 -6.63 8.56 11.28
C PHE A 9 -5.29 9.27 11.37
N THR A 10 -4.19 8.51 11.32
CA THR A 10 -2.84 9.06 11.16
C THR A 10 -2.61 9.22 9.65
N PRO A 11 -2.46 10.46 9.16
CA PRO A 11 -2.11 10.70 7.76
C PRO A 11 -0.79 10.00 7.41
N PHE A 12 -0.68 9.52 6.17
CA PHE A 12 0.47 8.72 5.71
C PHE A 12 1.81 9.47 5.78
N ASP A 13 1.77 10.79 5.64
CA ASP A 13 2.89 11.73 5.79
C ASP A 13 3.41 11.85 7.23
N ARG A 14 2.67 11.33 8.21
CA ARG A 14 3.01 11.38 9.64
C ARG A 14 3.37 10.02 10.23
N LEU A 15 3.40 8.96 9.41
CA LEU A 15 3.84 7.65 9.85
C LEU A 15 5.34 7.65 10.08
N THR A 16 5.77 6.99 11.15
CA THR A 16 7.17 6.57 11.31
C THR A 16 7.54 5.55 10.24
N ASP A 17 8.85 5.33 10.03
CA ASP A 17 9.31 4.39 9.01
C ASP A 17 8.80 2.95 9.25
N ASP A 18 8.65 2.53 10.51
CA ASP A 18 8.12 1.21 10.86
C ASP A 18 6.60 1.12 10.59
N GLU A 19 5.84 2.14 10.99
CA GLU A 19 4.40 2.23 10.70
C GLU A 19 4.13 2.31 9.19
N LEU A 20 5.00 2.99 8.44
CA LEU A 20 4.95 3.06 6.99
C LEU A 20 5.14 1.68 6.37
N ARG A 21 6.11 0.89 6.84
CA ARG A 21 6.31 -0.49 6.37
C ARG A 21 5.09 -1.35 6.64
N GLU A 22 4.52 -1.28 7.84
CA GLU A 22 3.31 -2.05 8.19
C GLU A 22 2.11 -1.65 7.33
N ALA A 23 1.90 -0.35 7.13
CA ALA A 23 0.84 0.15 6.28
C ALA A 23 1.04 -0.29 4.81
N MET A 24 2.29 -0.29 4.33
CA MET A 24 2.63 -0.78 2.99
C MET A 24 2.39 -2.27 2.80
N LEU A 25 2.63 -3.10 3.83
CA LEU A 25 2.28 -4.53 3.77
C LEU A 25 0.78 -4.70 3.49
N MET A 26 -0.09 -4.00 4.22
CA MET A 26 -1.54 -4.10 3.99
C MET A 26 -1.92 -3.55 2.61
N HIS A 27 -1.34 -2.40 2.23
CA HIS A 27 -1.69 -1.71 1.00
C HIS A 27 -1.32 -2.48 -0.27
N ILE A 28 -0.08 -2.98 -0.33
CA ILE A 28 0.41 -3.79 -1.44
C ILE A 28 -0.31 -5.15 -1.46
N LYS A 29 -0.64 -5.73 -0.29
CA LYS A 29 -1.42 -6.97 -0.19
C LYS A 29 -2.80 -6.82 -0.83
N MET A 30 -3.50 -5.71 -0.58
CA MET A 30 -4.77 -5.43 -1.23
C MET A 30 -4.62 -5.33 -2.75
N GLY A 31 -3.58 -4.66 -3.23
CA GLY A 31 -3.25 -4.60 -4.67
C GLY A 31 -3.02 -5.98 -5.29
N TYR A 32 -2.26 -6.84 -4.61
CA TYR A 32 -1.97 -8.21 -5.05
C TYR A 32 -3.23 -9.06 -5.13
N ILE A 33 -4.08 -9.03 -4.10
CA ILE A 33 -5.33 -9.82 -4.07
C ILE A 33 -6.29 -9.37 -5.16
N LEU A 34 -6.39 -8.06 -5.42
CA LEU A 34 -7.22 -7.53 -6.50
C LEU A 34 -6.71 -7.95 -7.88
N LYS A 35 -5.39 -8.04 -8.07
CA LYS A 35 -4.78 -8.49 -9.33
C LYS A 35 -4.83 -10.01 -9.52
N PHE A 36 -4.68 -10.78 -8.44
CA PHE A 36 -4.66 -12.24 -8.45
C PHE A 36 -5.73 -12.82 -7.53
N PRO A 37 -7.02 -12.72 -7.92
CA PRO A 37 -8.11 -13.27 -7.13
C PRO A 37 -7.91 -14.78 -6.93
N GLY A 38 -8.02 -15.24 -5.67
CA GLY A 38 -7.82 -16.64 -5.31
C GLY A 38 -6.41 -17.01 -4.83
N LYS A 39 -5.41 -16.12 -4.96
CA LYS A 39 -4.05 -16.32 -4.42
C LYS A 39 -3.81 -15.69 -3.06
N SER A 40 -4.87 -15.49 -2.25
CA SER A 40 -4.77 -14.79 -0.97
C SER A 40 -3.86 -15.48 0.05
N LYS A 41 -3.70 -16.81 -0.05
CA LYS A 41 -2.85 -17.61 0.85
C LYS A 41 -1.36 -17.28 0.72
N ASP A 42 -0.92 -16.94 -0.49
CA ASP A 42 0.49 -16.64 -0.78
C ASP A 42 0.78 -15.13 -0.63
N ALA A 43 -0.26 -14.31 -0.46
CA ALA A 43 -0.16 -12.85 -0.50
C ALA A 43 0.75 -12.32 0.61
N ASP A 44 0.71 -12.90 1.81
CA ASP A 44 1.52 -12.41 2.94
C ASP A 44 3.03 -12.57 2.71
N GLU A 45 3.45 -13.70 2.12
CA GLU A 45 4.86 -13.95 1.84
C GLU A 45 5.35 -13.07 0.69
N VAL A 46 4.62 -13.06 -0.44
CA VAL A 46 4.96 -12.25 -1.61
C VAL A 46 5.08 -10.77 -1.25
N VAL A 47 4.15 -10.26 -0.44
CA VAL A 47 4.12 -8.83 -0.09
C VAL A 47 5.23 -8.47 0.89
N ARG A 48 5.56 -9.35 1.84
CA ARG A 48 6.73 -9.14 2.72
C ARG A 48 8.02 -9.04 1.93
N ASP A 49 8.22 -9.92 0.96
CA ASP A 49 9.40 -9.90 0.10
C ASP A 49 9.49 -8.61 -0.72
N ILE A 50 8.37 -8.08 -1.19
CA ILE A 50 8.30 -6.80 -1.91
C ILE A 50 8.65 -5.64 -0.97
N VAL A 51 7.99 -5.54 0.19
CA VAL A 51 8.21 -4.44 1.15
C VAL A 51 9.65 -4.45 1.68
N ASN A 52 10.27 -5.62 1.85
CA ASN A 52 11.66 -5.74 2.26
C ASN A 52 12.66 -5.23 1.19
N LYS A 53 12.28 -5.26 -0.08
CA LYS A 53 13.10 -4.76 -1.20
C LYS A 53 12.91 -3.27 -1.47
N LEU A 54 11.78 -2.70 -1.05
CA LEU A 54 11.50 -1.27 -1.21
C LEU A 54 12.30 -0.44 -0.20
N SER A 55 12.83 0.69 -0.67
CA SER A 55 13.34 1.74 0.21
C SER A 55 12.17 2.51 0.84
N ILE A 56 12.44 3.23 1.94
CA ILE A 56 11.45 4.14 2.55
C ILE A 56 11.00 5.23 1.57
N GLU A 57 11.91 5.69 0.70
CA GLU A 57 11.58 6.69 -0.32
C GLU A 57 10.62 6.13 -1.37
N ASP A 58 10.81 4.88 -1.80
CA ASP A 58 9.92 4.23 -2.77
C ASP A 58 8.54 3.95 -2.17
N MET A 59 8.47 3.55 -0.90
CA MET A 59 7.20 3.40 -0.18
C MET A 59 6.40 4.72 -0.14
N LYS A 60 7.09 5.85 0.02
CA LYS A 60 6.47 7.19 -0.01
C LYS A 60 5.95 7.58 -1.39
N LYS A 61 6.49 7.02 -2.48
CA LYS A 61 5.96 7.21 -3.85
C LYS A 61 4.70 6.39 -4.10
N ILE A 62 4.54 5.23 -3.45
CA ILE A 62 3.37 4.36 -3.66
C ILE A 62 2.06 4.98 -3.17
N HIS A 63 2.07 5.59 -1.99
CA HIS A 63 0.86 6.15 -1.40
C HIS A 63 0.13 7.20 -2.27
N PRO A 64 0.76 8.28 -2.78
CA PRO A 64 0.06 9.29 -3.56
C PRO A 64 -0.59 8.75 -4.84
N ASP A 65 -0.01 7.72 -5.48
CA ASP A 65 -0.49 7.20 -6.77
C ASP A 65 -1.64 6.20 -6.68
N THR A 66 -1.97 5.77 -5.47
CA THR A 66 -2.85 4.60 -5.24
C THR A 66 -4.17 4.96 -4.56
N PHE A 67 -4.37 6.24 -4.21
CA PHE A 67 -5.63 6.75 -3.65
C PHE A 67 -6.31 7.75 -4.59
N PHE A 68 -7.62 7.57 -4.80
CA PHE A 68 -8.46 8.47 -5.59
C PHE A 68 -8.44 9.92 -5.09
N THR A 69 -8.28 10.12 -3.78
CA THR A 69 -8.30 11.45 -3.16
C THR A 69 -7.13 12.34 -3.57
N ASN A 70 -6.06 11.74 -4.11
CA ASN A 70 -4.83 12.44 -4.50
C ASN A 70 -4.75 12.68 -6.02
N LYS A 71 -5.78 12.29 -6.77
CA LYS A 71 -5.80 12.31 -8.23
C LYS A 71 -6.90 13.26 -8.74
N PRO A 72 -6.63 14.12 -9.74
CA PRO A 72 -7.69 14.90 -10.38
C PRO A 72 -8.69 13.94 -11.05
N GLY A 73 -9.98 14.30 -11.05
CA GLY A 73 -11.14 13.39 -11.21
C GLY A 73 -11.23 12.51 -12.46
N SER A 74 -10.24 12.53 -13.35
CA SER A 74 -10.11 11.65 -14.51
C SER A 74 -9.01 10.58 -14.37
N GLU A 75 -8.09 10.70 -13.42
CA GLU A 75 -7.01 9.72 -13.23
C GLU A 75 -7.46 8.56 -12.34
N ARG A 76 -7.32 7.33 -12.85
CA ARG A 76 -7.54 6.13 -12.06
C ARG A 76 -6.32 5.89 -11.17
N PRO A 77 -6.49 5.62 -9.87
CA PRO A 77 -5.39 5.24 -9.02
C PRO A 77 -4.76 3.95 -9.55
N ARG A 78 -3.44 3.90 -9.47
CA ARG A 78 -2.66 2.74 -9.87
C ARG A 78 -2.82 1.64 -8.82
N ASN A 79 -2.63 0.39 -9.23
CA ASN A 79 -2.61 -0.71 -8.27
C ASN A 79 -1.29 -0.64 -7.46
N PRO A 80 -1.33 -0.65 -6.12
CA PRO A 80 -0.13 -0.51 -5.28
C PRO A 80 0.86 -1.67 -5.46
N TYR A 81 0.39 -2.87 -5.78
CA TYR A 81 1.28 -4.00 -6.09
C TYR A 81 2.03 -3.77 -7.41
N GLU A 82 1.35 -3.28 -8.44
CA GLU A 82 2.00 -3.02 -9.72
C GLU A 82 3.07 -1.94 -9.59
N LEU A 83 2.76 -0.86 -8.87
CA LEU A 83 3.73 0.20 -8.63
C LEU A 83 4.93 -0.28 -7.81
N ALA A 84 4.70 -1.10 -6.79
CA ALA A 84 5.77 -1.68 -6.00
C ALA A 84 6.71 -2.57 -6.83
N ILE A 85 6.15 -3.34 -7.78
CA ILE A 85 6.96 -4.17 -8.69
C ILE A 85 7.76 -3.31 -9.68
N GLU A 86 7.18 -2.23 -10.20
CA GLU A 86 7.89 -1.29 -11.07
C GLU A 86 9.09 -0.66 -10.34
N LEU A 87 8.90 -0.17 -9.12
CA LEU A 87 9.95 0.46 -8.33
C LEU A 87 11.09 -0.50 -7.91
N ILE A 88 10.84 -1.81 -7.86
CA ILE A 88 11.88 -2.82 -7.59
C ILE A 88 12.64 -3.21 -8.88
N GLY A 89 11.98 -3.08 -10.04
CA GLY A 89 12.52 -3.47 -11.34
C GLY A 89 13.31 -2.36 -12.05
N GLU A 90 13.25 -1.12 -11.55
CA GLU A 90 14.11 0.01 -11.92
C GLU A 90 15.40 0.03 -11.09
#